data_AF-A0A7V9FEY4-F1
#
_entry.id   AF-A0A7V9FEY4-F1
#
_cell.length_a   1.000
_cell.length_b   1.000
_cell.length_c   1.000
_cell.angle_alpha   90.00
_cell.angle_beta   90.00
_cell.angle_gamma   90.00
#
_symmetry.space_group_name_H-M   'P 1'
#
loop_
_entity.id
_entity.type
_entity.pdbx_description
1 polymer ?
#
loop_
_entity_poly.entity_id
_entity_poly.type
_entity_poly.pdbx_seq_one_letter_code
_entity_poly.pdbx_strand_id
1 'polypeptide(L)'
;MRSIGRRMFLETAGAALGLVVAPACGSGRREAEAGQEDPEAMARRHARAGLRARPGGAPGSMAGPGTQPLGLGSQRDGVVYAPPSYQSGRAAPLVLTLHGAGGSARRNLPRLQSLADERGMLLLAVDARDRTWDVVLGR
;
A
#
# COMPACT_ATOMS: atom_id res chain seq x y z
N MET A 1 -15.96 25.24 -7.68
CA MET A 1 -16.38 25.21 -6.26
C MET A 1 -17.40 24.10 -6.08
N ARG A 2 -17.44 23.30 -5.00
CA ARG A 2 -17.17 23.61 -3.58
C ARG A 2 -16.21 22.59 -2.94
N SER A 3 -15.43 23.01 -1.95
CA SER A 3 -14.56 22.14 -1.16
C SER A 3 -15.34 21.39 -0.08
N ILE A 4 -15.12 20.07 0.05
CA ILE A 4 -15.66 19.29 1.17
C ILE A 4 -14.60 19.27 2.28
N GLY A 5 -14.88 19.97 3.38
CA GLY A 5 -13.93 20.19 4.47
C GLY A 5 -13.86 19.03 5.47
N ARG A 6 -12.67 18.81 6.03
CA ARG A 6 -12.32 17.71 6.97
C ARG A 6 -12.92 17.85 8.38
N ARG A 7 -14.10 18.46 8.53
CA ARG A 7 -14.73 18.82 9.83
C ARG A 7 -16.18 18.34 10.00
N MET A 8 -16.69 17.47 9.13
CA MET A 8 -18.04 16.92 9.22
C MET A 8 -18.00 15.40 9.45
N PHE A 9 -17.30 14.98 10.52
CA PHE A 9 -17.27 13.60 11.01
C PHE A 9 -16.91 13.62 12.51
N LEU A 10 -17.91 13.91 13.33
CA LEU A 10 -18.07 13.73 14.80
C LEU A 10 -19.42 14.42 15.15
N GLU A 11 -20.06 14.05 16.27
CA GLU A 11 -21.51 14.20 16.57
C GLU A 11 -22.39 13.18 15.80
N THR A 12 -23.17 12.27 16.37
CA THR A 12 -23.44 11.78 17.75
C THR A 12 -23.49 10.22 17.65
N ALA A 13 -23.77 9.35 18.63
CA ALA A 13 -24.19 9.38 20.05
C ALA A 13 -23.56 8.10 20.72
N GLY A 14 -23.86 7.61 21.92
CA GLY A 14 -24.81 7.90 23.00
C GLY A 14 -24.70 6.76 24.04
N ALA A 15 -24.81 7.06 25.35
CA ALA A 15 -24.48 6.08 26.40
C ALA A 15 -25.55 5.00 26.63
N ALA A 16 -25.11 3.79 26.97
CA ALA A 16 -25.96 2.73 27.53
C ALA A 16 -25.29 2.13 28.78
N LEU A 17 -25.90 2.31 29.96
CA LEU A 17 -25.48 1.61 31.18
C LEU A 17 -25.92 0.14 31.09
N GLY A 18 -24.95 -0.77 30.94
CA GLY A 18 -25.15 -2.20 31.14
C GLY A 18 -24.51 -2.65 32.45
N LEU A 19 -25.32 -2.95 33.48
CA LEU A 19 -24.83 -3.58 34.70
C LEU A 19 -24.56 -5.07 34.43
N VAL A 20 -23.30 -5.44 34.20
CA VAL A 20 -22.89 -6.83 34.03
C VAL A 20 -22.28 -7.34 35.34
N VAL A 21 -23.00 -8.22 36.03
CA VAL A 21 -22.43 -9.02 37.12
C VAL A 21 -22.01 -10.38 36.54
N ALA A 22 -20.71 -10.66 36.56
CA ALA A 22 -20.15 -11.95 36.18
C ALA A 22 -19.29 -12.51 37.32
N PRO A 23 -19.35 -13.82 37.62
CA PRO A 23 -18.60 -14.41 38.72
C PRO A 23 -17.10 -14.45 38.42
N ALA A 24 -16.30 -14.04 39.40
CA ALA A 24 -14.84 -14.08 39.31
C ALA A 24 -14.32 -15.51 39.56
N CYS A 25 -13.92 -16.20 38.49
CA CYS A 25 -12.98 -17.32 38.55
C CYS A 25 -11.78 -16.99 37.67
N GLY A 26 -10.59 -16.97 38.26
CA GLY A 26 -9.41 -16.37 37.66
C GLY A 26 -8.76 -17.21 36.56
N SER A 27 -8.45 -16.57 35.44
CA SER A 27 -7.28 -16.87 34.62
C SER A 27 -6.84 -15.57 33.96
N GLY A 28 -5.55 -15.23 34.10
CA GLY A 28 -5.05 -13.88 33.87
C GLY A 28 -5.20 -13.39 32.44
N ARG A 29 -6.26 -12.62 32.18
CA ARG A 29 -6.29 -11.69 31.04
C ARG A 29 -5.24 -10.62 31.35
N ARG A 30 -4.05 -10.74 30.74
CA ARG A 30 -3.30 -9.53 30.40
C ARG A 30 -4.18 -8.81 29.39
N GLU A 31 -4.86 -7.77 29.85
CA GLU A 31 -5.34 -6.74 28.95
C GLU A 31 -4.13 -6.29 28.17
N ALA A 32 -4.12 -6.60 26.87
CA ALA A 32 -3.24 -5.90 25.97
C ALA A 32 -3.77 -4.47 25.96
N GLU A 33 -3.20 -3.62 26.82
CA GLU A 33 -3.35 -2.19 26.66
C GLU A 33 -3.02 -1.90 25.21
N ALA A 34 -4.03 -1.49 24.45
CA ALA A 34 -3.85 -0.96 23.11
C ALA A 34 -3.16 0.39 23.31
N GLY A 35 -1.85 0.33 23.57
CA GLY A 35 -1.00 1.48 23.81
C GLY A 35 -1.23 2.44 22.67
N GLN A 36 -1.86 3.57 23.00
CA GLN A 36 -2.37 4.49 22.01
C GLN A 36 -1.15 5.21 21.43
N GLU A 37 -0.56 4.62 20.39
CA GLU A 37 0.74 5.05 19.87
C GLU A 37 0.67 6.53 19.51
N ASP A 38 1.56 7.31 20.12
CA ASP A 38 1.67 8.75 19.90
C ASP A 38 1.65 9.03 18.39
N PRO A 39 0.64 9.76 17.88
CA PRO A 39 0.53 10.06 16.45
C PRO A 39 1.77 10.75 15.90
N GLU A 40 2.48 11.54 16.73
CA GLU A 40 3.75 12.13 16.33
C GLU A 40 4.90 11.11 16.30
N ALA A 41 4.99 10.17 17.23
CA ALA A 41 5.98 9.09 17.20
C ALA A 41 5.77 8.19 15.97
N MET A 42 4.52 7.86 15.64
CA MET A 42 4.19 7.14 14.41
C MET A 42 4.52 7.98 13.17
N ALA A 43 4.20 9.29 13.14
CA ALA A 43 4.61 10.17 12.06
C ALA A 43 6.15 10.28 11.91
N ARG A 44 6.90 10.35 13.02
CA ARG A 44 8.38 10.36 13.05
C ARG A 44 8.97 9.04 12.52
N ARG A 45 8.32 7.89 12.76
CA ARG A 45 8.68 6.61 12.14
C ARG A 45 8.39 6.63 10.63
N HIS A 46 7.19 7.07 10.24
CA HIS A 46 6.75 7.11 8.83
C HIS A 46 7.44 8.19 7.99
N ALA A 47 8.06 9.21 8.60
CA ALA A 47 8.92 10.18 7.90
C ALA A 47 10.12 9.52 7.16
N ARG A 48 10.48 8.28 7.53
CA ARG A 48 11.48 7.46 6.82
C ARG A 48 10.90 6.51 5.76
N ALA A 49 9.58 6.43 5.59
CA ALA A 49 8.91 5.50 4.66
C ALA A 49 8.96 5.93 3.18
N GLY A 50 9.63 7.04 2.86
CA GLY A 50 9.86 7.45 1.47
C GLY A 50 10.86 6.54 0.75
N LEU A 51 10.55 6.19 -0.51
CA LEU A 51 11.51 5.51 -1.39
C LEU A 51 12.75 6.38 -1.58
N ARG A 52 13.90 5.89 -1.13
CA ARG A 52 15.20 6.58 -1.24
C ARG A 52 15.85 6.43 -2.62
N ALA A 53 15.37 5.50 -3.44
CA ALA A 53 15.89 5.27 -4.78
C ALA A 53 15.80 6.54 -5.64
N ARG A 54 16.92 6.88 -6.29
CA ARG A 54 17.02 7.96 -7.27
C ARG A 54 17.49 7.34 -8.59
N PRO A 55 16.57 6.86 -9.46
CA PRO A 55 16.95 6.31 -10.75
C PRO A 55 17.75 7.34 -11.55
N GLY A 56 18.91 6.96 -12.05
CA GLY A 56 19.78 7.78 -12.88
C GLY A 56 20.30 6.96 -14.06
N GLY A 57 20.55 7.63 -15.19
CA GLY A 57 20.89 7.01 -16.47
C GLY A 57 19.75 7.06 -17.48
N ALA A 58 20.03 6.65 -18.72
CA ALA A 58 19.01 6.52 -19.75
C ALA A 58 18.04 5.38 -19.36
N PRO A 59 16.71 5.60 -19.40
CA PRO A 59 15.77 4.53 -19.10
C PRO A 59 15.87 3.42 -20.15
N GLY A 60 15.81 2.16 -19.71
CA GLY A 60 15.49 1.07 -20.61
C GLY A 60 14.13 1.32 -21.25
N SER A 61 14.03 1.22 -22.57
CA SER A 61 12.76 1.49 -23.26
C SER A 61 11.74 0.41 -22.92
N MET A 62 10.63 0.81 -22.30
CA MET A 62 9.42 0.00 -22.31
C MET A 62 8.92 -0.16 -23.75
N ALA A 63 8.34 -1.32 -24.08
CA ALA A 63 7.93 -1.64 -25.45
C ALA A 63 6.73 -0.83 -25.95
N GLY A 64 5.90 -0.30 -25.04
CA GLY A 64 4.70 0.49 -25.34
C GLY A 64 3.65 0.38 -24.23
N PRO A 65 2.39 0.77 -24.51
CA PRO A 65 1.26 0.47 -23.64
C PRO A 65 1.07 -1.03 -23.34
N GLY A 66 0.40 -1.36 -22.25
CA GLY A 66 0.09 -2.73 -21.83
C GLY A 66 0.93 -3.22 -20.63
N THR A 67 0.76 -4.51 -20.28
CA THR A 67 1.47 -5.14 -19.16
C THR A 67 2.73 -5.86 -19.64
N GLN A 68 3.88 -5.55 -19.06
CA GLN A 68 5.19 -6.09 -19.40
C GLN A 68 5.86 -6.70 -18.15
N PRO A 69 6.60 -7.82 -18.24
CA PRO A 69 7.42 -8.32 -17.13
C PRO A 69 8.59 -7.36 -16.86
N LEU A 70 9.09 -7.33 -15.62
CA LEU A 70 10.25 -6.49 -15.27
C LEU A 70 11.58 -7.09 -15.76
N GLY A 71 11.71 -8.42 -15.76
CA GLY A 71 12.86 -9.12 -16.32
C GLY A 71 14.11 -9.12 -15.43
N LEU A 72 13.96 -8.90 -14.12
CA LEU A 72 15.08 -8.77 -13.17
C LEU A 72 15.59 -10.12 -12.62
N GLY A 73 15.22 -11.23 -13.26
CA GLY A 73 15.96 -12.51 -13.16
C GLY A 73 15.48 -13.54 -12.13
N SER A 74 14.33 -13.37 -11.47
CA SER A 74 13.79 -14.39 -10.55
C SER A 74 12.35 -14.79 -10.89
N GLN A 75 11.88 -15.96 -10.42
CA GLN A 75 10.49 -16.39 -10.62
C GLN A 75 9.49 -15.46 -9.90
N ARG A 76 9.91 -14.81 -8.81
CA ARG A 76 9.14 -13.84 -8.03
C ARG A 76 9.67 -12.43 -8.30
N ASP A 77 9.31 -11.87 -9.45
CA ASP A 77 9.82 -10.60 -9.94
C ASP A 77 8.78 -9.47 -9.92
N GLY A 78 7.97 -9.36 -10.97
CA GLY A 78 6.93 -8.35 -11.06
C GLY A 78 6.55 -8.02 -12.49
N VAL A 79 5.66 -7.03 -12.61
CA VAL A 79 5.19 -6.47 -13.88
C VAL A 79 5.08 -4.96 -13.79
N VAL A 80 5.28 -4.28 -14.93
CA VAL A 80 4.89 -2.89 -15.13
C VAL A 80 3.68 -2.85 -16.06
N TYR A 81 2.71 -1.98 -15.77
CA TYR A 81 1.61 -1.63 -16.67
C TYR A 81 1.75 -0.19 -17.13
N ALA A 82 1.66 -0.02 -18.46
CA ALA A 82 1.59 1.26 -19.13
C ALA A 82 0.17 1.51 -19.66
N PRO A 83 -0.47 2.64 -19.31
CA PRO A 83 -1.76 3.00 -19.89
C PRO A 83 -1.62 3.35 -21.38
N PRO A 84 -2.70 3.32 -22.19
CA PRO A 84 -2.67 3.74 -23.60
C PRO A 84 -2.15 5.16 -23.84
N SER A 85 -2.24 6.03 -22.83
CA SER A 85 -1.76 7.42 -22.84
C SER A 85 -0.25 7.58 -22.51
N TYR A 86 0.45 6.47 -22.23
CA TYR A 86 1.89 6.47 -21.98
C TYR A 86 2.68 6.87 -23.24
N GLN A 87 3.70 7.71 -23.04
CA GLN A 87 4.60 8.18 -24.10
C GLN A 87 6.03 8.05 -23.60
N SER A 88 6.87 7.32 -24.36
CA SER A 88 8.30 7.20 -24.03
C SER A 88 8.97 8.57 -24.04
N GLY A 89 9.94 8.78 -23.15
CA GLY A 89 10.60 10.07 -22.94
C GLY A 89 9.79 11.13 -22.16
N ARG A 90 8.48 10.94 -21.95
CA ARG A 90 7.67 11.83 -21.10
C ARG A 90 7.54 11.25 -19.69
N ALA A 91 7.78 12.08 -18.67
CA ALA A 91 7.57 11.69 -17.28
C ALA A 91 6.08 11.36 -17.02
N ALA A 92 5.83 10.26 -16.31
CA ALA A 92 4.50 9.80 -15.92
C ALA A 92 4.49 9.51 -14.40
N PRO A 93 3.37 9.73 -13.69
CA PRO A 93 3.26 9.33 -12.29
C PRO A 93 3.38 7.80 -12.15
N LEU A 94 3.97 7.33 -11.06
CA LEU A 94 4.18 5.92 -10.78
C LEU A 94 3.46 5.50 -9.48
N VAL A 95 2.67 4.43 -9.56
CA VAL A 95 2.08 3.77 -8.39
C VAL A 95 2.81 2.45 -8.17
N LEU A 96 3.49 2.32 -7.03
CA LEU A 96 4.03 1.05 -6.56
C LEU A 96 2.93 0.28 -5.82
N THR A 97 2.65 -0.94 -6.25
CA THR A 97 1.63 -1.82 -5.67
C THR A 97 2.29 -3.04 -5.03
N LEU A 98 1.95 -3.28 -3.77
CA LEU A 98 2.47 -4.40 -2.97
C LEU A 98 1.31 -5.36 -2.66
N HIS A 99 1.54 -6.65 -2.84
CA HIS A 99 0.56 -7.70 -2.52
C HIS A 99 0.62 -8.09 -1.03
N GLY A 100 -0.45 -8.67 -0.48
CA GLY A 100 -0.45 -9.28 0.86
C GLY A 100 0.27 -10.64 0.90
N ALA A 101 0.46 -11.23 2.08
CA ALA A 101 1.09 -12.56 2.21
C ALA A 101 0.38 -13.62 1.34
N GLY A 102 1.15 -14.51 0.69
CA GLY A 102 0.67 -15.48 -0.30
C GLY A 102 0.19 -14.87 -1.64
N GLY A 103 0.25 -13.55 -1.78
CA GLY A 103 -0.14 -12.82 -2.99
C GLY A 103 0.92 -12.85 -4.09
N SER A 104 0.58 -12.22 -5.22
CA SER A 104 1.48 -11.98 -6.35
C SER A 104 1.21 -10.62 -6.99
N ALA A 105 2.21 -10.06 -7.66
CA ALA A 105 2.16 -8.76 -8.33
C ALA A 105 0.91 -8.57 -9.21
N ARG A 106 0.62 -9.56 -10.06
CA ARG A 106 -0.48 -9.49 -11.04
C ARG A 106 -1.88 -9.47 -10.40
N ARG A 107 -2.04 -9.93 -9.15
CA ARG A 107 -3.36 -10.13 -8.52
C ARG A 107 -4.18 -8.84 -8.38
N ASN A 108 -3.51 -7.71 -8.14
CA ASN A 108 -4.17 -6.43 -7.87
C ASN A 108 -4.23 -5.49 -9.08
N LEU A 109 -3.46 -5.77 -10.14
CA LEU A 109 -3.37 -4.92 -11.34
C LEU A 109 -4.75 -4.55 -11.93
N PRO A 110 -5.68 -5.50 -12.18
CA PRO A 110 -6.97 -5.18 -12.82
C PRO A 110 -7.86 -4.22 -12.02
N ARG A 111 -7.66 -4.12 -10.70
CA ARG A 111 -8.41 -3.21 -9.83
C ARG A 111 -7.98 -1.75 -9.95
N LEU A 112 -6.81 -1.51 -10.54
CA LEU A 112 -6.16 -0.20 -10.63
C LEU A 112 -5.96 0.26 -12.08
N GLN A 113 -6.12 -0.63 -13.07
CA GLN A 113 -5.93 -0.31 -14.50
C GLN A 113 -6.81 0.85 -14.98
N SER A 114 -8.12 0.83 -14.71
CA SER A 114 -9.01 1.93 -15.14
C SER A 114 -8.59 3.29 -14.55
N LEU A 115 -8.16 3.32 -13.28
CA LEU A 115 -7.65 4.55 -12.66
C LEU A 115 -6.27 4.96 -13.23
N ALA A 116 -5.43 3.99 -13.60
CA ALA A 116 -4.16 4.23 -14.27
C ALA A 116 -4.36 4.85 -15.66
N ASP A 117 -5.35 4.36 -16.41
CA ASP A 117 -5.74 4.87 -17.73
C ASP A 117 -6.29 6.30 -17.64
N GLU A 118 -7.27 6.54 -16.76
CA GLU A 118 -7.87 7.86 -16.51
C GLU A 118 -6.86 8.93 -16.10
N ARG A 119 -5.78 8.53 -15.41
CA ARG A 119 -4.80 9.44 -14.80
C ARG A 119 -3.43 9.41 -15.46
N GLY A 120 -3.24 8.61 -16.50
CA GLY A 120 -1.95 8.44 -17.20
C GLY A 120 -0.82 7.93 -16.30
N MET A 121 -1.14 7.08 -15.32
CA MET A 121 -0.18 6.56 -14.34
C MET A 121 0.40 5.21 -14.75
N LEU A 122 1.68 5.00 -14.51
CA LEU A 122 2.30 3.68 -14.55
C LEU A 122 1.93 2.91 -13.28
N LEU A 123 1.62 1.62 -13.40
CA LEU A 123 1.53 0.71 -12.25
C LEU A 123 2.75 -0.20 -12.22
N LEU A 124 3.53 -0.15 -11.16
CA LEU A 124 4.60 -1.10 -10.88
C LEU A 124 4.11 -2.08 -9.81
N ALA A 125 3.93 -3.34 -10.17
CA ALA A 125 3.59 -4.40 -9.24
C ALA A 125 4.78 -5.33 -9.07
N VAL A 126 5.28 -5.44 -7.85
CA VAL A 126 6.45 -6.27 -7.54
C VAL A 126 6.06 -7.44 -6.64
N ASP A 127 6.73 -8.56 -6.85
CA ASP A 127 6.62 -9.73 -6.01
C ASP A 127 7.62 -9.63 -4.84
N ALA A 128 7.18 -9.99 -3.64
CA ALA A 128 8.11 -10.28 -2.55
C ALA A 128 8.99 -11.49 -2.93
N ARG A 129 10.23 -11.58 -2.43
CA ARG A 129 11.16 -12.65 -2.83
C ARG A 129 10.85 -14.04 -2.21
N ASP A 130 9.84 -14.12 -1.36
CA ASP A 130 9.34 -15.34 -0.69
C ASP A 130 7.82 -15.20 -0.48
N ARG A 131 7.16 -16.11 0.26
CA ARG A 131 5.71 -16.10 0.54
C ARG A 131 5.15 -14.79 1.11
N THR A 132 6.00 -13.92 1.66
CA THR A 132 5.65 -12.59 2.17
C THR A 132 6.87 -11.67 2.13
N TRP A 133 6.70 -10.41 2.52
CA TRP A 133 7.75 -9.40 2.59
C TRP A 133 8.78 -9.68 3.69
N ASP A 134 10.00 -9.22 3.44
CA ASP A 134 11.18 -9.43 4.30
C ASP A 134 10.94 -8.97 5.74
N VAL A 135 10.30 -7.82 5.91
CA VAL A 135 9.87 -7.24 7.20
C VAL A 135 8.94 -8.14 8.02
N VAL A 136 8.17 -9.04 7.38
CA VAL A 136 7.27 -10.00 8.06
C VAL A 136 8.02 -11.28 8.45
N LEU A 137 9.14 -11.59 7.77
CA LEU A 137 10.01 -12.73 8.07
C LEU A 137 11.17 -12.37 9.00
N GLY A 138 11.40 -11.08 9.26
CA GLY A 138 12.52 -10.60 10.09
C GLY A 138 13.88 -10.69 9.40
N ARG A 139 13.91 -10.48 8.08
CA ARG A 139 15.13 -10.45 7.26
C ARG A 139 15.33 -9.10 6.55
#